data_AF-A0A7C6VM13-F1
#
_entry.id   AF-A0A7C6VM13-F1
#
_cell.length_a   1.000
_cell.length_b   1.000
_cell.length_c   1.000
_cell.angle_alpha   90.00
_cell.angle_beta   90.00
_cell.angle_gamma   90.00
#
_symmetry.space_group_name_H-M   'P 1'
#
loop_
_entity.id
_entity.type
_entity.pdbx_description
1 polymer ?
#
loop_
_entity_poly.entity_id
_entity_poly.type
_entity_poly.pdbx_seq_one_letter_code
_entity_poly.pdbx_strand_id
1 'polypeptide(L)'
;HEGAIGAVFDHPILDTVLLSAVVFGQGEAHSLDALAHRLGITIPEEARHTAIGDAVATADAFLRLLPMLKAKGLRSFGDVLAEVRKHGRLLKDLNG
;
A
#
# COMPACT_ATOMS: atom_id res chain seq x y z
N HIS A 1 1.53 -19.05 8.30
CA HIS A 1 0.16 -18.63 7.90
C HIS A 1 -0.82 -19.03 8.98
N GLU A 2 -1.97 -18.38 9.11
CA GLU A 2 -2.99 -18.58 10.17
C GLU A 2 -3.19 -20.04 10.59
N GLY A 3 -3.39 -20.94 9.62
CA GLY A 3 -3.57 -22.37 9.87
C GLY A 3 -2.38 -23.07 10.54
N ALA A 4 -1.16 -22.55 10.41
CA ALA A 4 0.04 -23.10 11.04
C ALA A 4 0.20 -22.67 12.51
N ILE A 5 -0.46 -21.59 12.93
CA ILE A 5 -0.36 -21.05 14.30
C ILE A 5 -1.69 -21.14 15.07
N GLY A 6 -2.76 -21.60 14.43
CA GLY A 6 -4.08 -21.73 15.05
C GLY A 6 -4.75 -20.40 15.41
N ALA A 7 -4.38 -19.31 14.74
CA ALA A 7 -4.89 -17.97 15.01
C ALA A 7 -5.52 -17.35 13.76
N VAL A 8 -6.44 -16.41 13.96
CA VAL A 8 -7.13 -15.64 12.90
C VAL A 8 -6.68 -14.18 12.95
N PHE A 9 -6.41 -13.59 11.80
CA PHE A 9 -6.05 -12.20 11.59
C PHE A 9 -7.22 -11.47 10.90
N ASP A 10 -8.22 -11.12 11.67
CA ASP A 10 -9.44 -10.40 11.25
C ASP A 10 -9.28 -8.87 11.27
N HIS A 11 -8.05 -8.38 11.46
CA HIS A 11 -7.79 -6.96 11.55
C HIS A 11 -7.87 -6.30 10.18
N PRO A 12 -8.41 -5.07 10.09
CA PRO A 12 -8.43 -4.34 8.83
C PRO A 12 -7.01 -4.00 8.38
N ILE A 13 -6.71 -4.31 7.13
CA ILE A 13 -5.38 -4.10 6.52
C ILE A 13 -5.36 -2.84 5.66
N LEU A 14 -4.22 -2.17 5.64
CA LEU A 14 -3.91 -1.13 4.66
C LEU A 14 -2.83 -1.65 3.73
N ASP A 15 -3.16 -1.73 2.46
CA ASP A 15 -2.24 -2.12 1.40
C ASP A 15 -1.76 -0.86 0.67
N THR A 16 -0.44 -0.63 0.66
CA THR A 16 0.18 0.54 0.03
C THR A 16 -0.05 0.59 -1.48
N VAL A 17 -0.30 -0.55 -2.15
CA VAL A 17 -0.72 -0.61 -3.56
C VAL A 17 -2.11 0.03 -3.74
N LEU A 18 -3.05 -0.28 -2.85
CA LEU A 18 -4.40 0.30 -2.90
C LEU A 18 -4.41 1.76 -2.52
N LEU A 19 -3.62 2.14 -1.52
CA LEU A 19 -3.44 3.55 -1.15
C LEU A 19 -2.84 4.33 -2.31
N SER A 20 -1.88 3.74 -3.03
CA SER A 20 -1.32 4.31 -4.25
C SER A 20 -2.38 4.51 -5.33
N ALA A 21 -3.30 3.56 -5.53
CA ALA A 21 -4.41 3.71 -6.48
C ALA A 21 -5.42 4.80 -6.06
N VAL A 22 -5.71 4.94 -4.77
CA VAL A 22 -6.56 6.03 -4.24
C VAL A 22 -5.91 7.39 -4.49
N VAL A 23 -4.58 7.49 -4.28
CA VAL A 23 -3.84 8.74 -4.41
C VAL A 23 -3.60 9.12 -5.88
N PHE A 24 -3.09 8.18 -6.69
CA PHE A 24 -2.61 8.44 -8.04
C PHE A 24 -3.56 8.00 -9.16
N GLY A 25 -4.62 7.26 -8.84
CA GLY A 25 -5.57 6.72 -9.82
C GLY A 25 -5.20 5.32 -10.29
N GLN A 26 -6.18 4.58 -10.83
CA GLN A 26 -6.06 3.15 -11.13
C GLN A 26 -5.25 2.81 -12.39
N GLY A 27 -5.04 3.78 -13.29
CA GLY A 27 -4.32 3.57 -14.56
C GLY A 27 -2.80 3.57 -14.41
N GLU A 28 -2.30 3.73 -13.19
CA GLU A 28 -0.89 3.86 -12.89
C GLU A 28 -0.26 2.52 -12.51
N ALA A 29 1.06 2.41 -12.65
CA ALA A 29 1.79 1.30 -12.03
C ALA A 29 1.82 1.49 -10.51
N HIS A 30 1.52 0.41 -9.78
CA HIS A 30 1.41 0.42 -8.32
C HIS A 30 2.28 -0.63 -7.62
N SER A 31 3.24 -1.26 -8.32
CA SER A 31 4.25 -2.10 -7.66
C SER A 31 5.04 -1.30 -6.63
N LEU A 32 5.66 -1.98 -5.66
CA LEU A 32 6.49 -1.33 -4.66
C LEU A 32 7.61 -0.49 -5.31
N ASP A 33 8.25 -1.00 -6.37
CA ASP A 33 9.27 -0.26 -7.14
C ASP A 33 8.69 0.99 -7.82
N ALA A 34 7.53 0.88 -8.47
CA ALA A 34 6.88 2.02 -9.12
C ALA A 34 6.48 3.08 -8.10
N LEU A 35 5.96 2.66 -6.95
CA LEU A 35 5.59 3.53 -5.85
C LEU A 35 6.82 4.20 -5.22
N ALA A 36 7.88 3.43 -4.95
CA ALA A 36 9.14 3.95 -4.42
C ALA A 36 9.74 4.99 -5.36
N HIS A 37 9.81 4.70 -6.66
CA HIS A 37 10.28 5.64 -7.67
C HIS A 37 9.45 6.92 -7.70
N ARG A 38 8.11 6.81 -7.78
CA ARG A 38 7.18 7.95 -7.82
C ARG A 38 7.29 8.82 -6.57
N LEU A 39 7.49 8.21 -5.40
CA LEU A 39 7.60 8.92 -4.12
C LEU A 39 9.01 9.41 -3.81
N GLY A 40 10.00 9.15 -4.67
CA GLY A 40 11.40 9.51 -4.43
C GLY A 40 12.01 8.78 -3.23
N ILE A 41 11.70 7.49 -3.10
CA ILE A 41 12.28 6.57 -2.11
C ILE A 41 13.40 5.79 -2.80
N THR A 42 14.61 5.90 -2.26
CA THR A 42 15.77 5.13 -2.74
C THR A 42 15.88 3.84 -1.94
N ILE A 43 15.80 2.71 -2.62
CA ILE A 43 16.08 1.39 -2.05
C ILE A 43 17.49 1.00 -2.48
N PRO A 44 18.46 0.82 -1.55
CA PRO A 44 19.79 0.32 -1.88
C PRO A 44 19.71 -1.01 -2.61
N GLU A 45 20.61 -1.26 -3.58
CA GLU A 45 20.55 -2.47 -4.41
C GLU A 45 20.68 -3.73 -3.56
N GLU A 46 21.55 -3.71 -2.56
CA GLU A 46 21.75 -4.78 -1.58
C GLU A 46 20.52 -5.07 -0.70
N ALA A 47 19.59 -4.12 -0.61
CA ALA A 47 18.35 -4.26 0.14
C ALA A 47 17.15 -4.59 -0.76
N ARG A 48 17.28 -4.45 -2.08
CA ARG A 48 16.18 -4.68 -3.01
C ARG A 48 15.79 -6.16 -3.05
N HIS A 49 14.49 -6.44 -3.08
CA HIS A 49 13.94 -7.79 -3.10
C HIS A 49 14.35 -8.63 -1.89
N THR A 50 14.69 -7.97 -0.78
CA THR A 50 14.88 -8.60 0.52
C THR A 50 13.65 -8.31 1.37
N ALA A 51 13.22 -9.27 2.19
CA ALA A 51 12.05 -9.09 3.05
C ALA A 51 12.18 -7.86 3.96
N ILE A 52 13.38 -7.58 4.46
CA ILE A 52 13.63 -6.42 5.31
C ILE A 52 13.63 -5.11 4.51
N GLY A 53 14.24 -5.08 3.31
CA GLY A 53 14.27 -3.90 2.46
C GLY A 53 12.87 -3.53 1.95
N ASP A 54 12.08 -4.51 1.54
CA ASP A 54 10.71 -4.31 1.09
C ASP A 54 9.80 -3.81 2.22
N ALA A 55 10.00 -4.30 3.46
CA ALA A 55 9.27 -3.81 4.63
C ALA A 55 9.61 -2.34 4.95
N VAL A 56 10.90 -1.96 4.89
CA VAL A 56 11.33 -0.58 5.11
C VAL A 56 10.80 0.35 4.02
N ALA A 57 10.93 -0.05 2.75
CA ALA A 57 10.40 0.72 1.62
C ALA A 57 8.87 0.90 1.71
N THR A 58 8.15 -0.13 2.14
CA THR A 58 6.70 -0.06 2.36
C THR A 58 6.34 0.92 3.48
N ALA A 59 7.07 0.93 4.59
CA ALA A 59 6.85 1.89 5.67
C ALA A 59 7.09 3.33 5.21
N ASP A 60 8.18 3.59 4.49
CA ASP A 60 8.49 4.90 3.92
C ASP A 60 7.42 5.36 2.92
N ALA A 61 6.97 4.46 2.06
CA ALA A 61 5.89 4.74 1.11
C ALA A 61 4.60 5.11 1.84
N PHE A 62 4.22 4.35 2.87
CA PHE A 62 3.04 4.63 3.69
C PHE A 62 3.10 6.02 4.33
N LEU A 63 4.24 6.37 4.95
CA LEU A 63 4.43 7.68 5.57
C LEU A 63 4.30 8.84 4.57
N ARG A 64 4.81 8.67 3.35
CA ARG A 64 4.69 9.68 2.27
C ARG A 64 3.29 9.75 1.67
N LEU A 65 2.52 8.67 1.69
CA LEU A 65 1.12 8.65 1.26
C LEU A 65 0.19 9.35 2.26
N LEU A 66 0.49 9.30 3.57
CA LEU A 66 -0.36 9.94 4.61
C LEU A 66 -0.72 11.41 4.34
N PRO A 67 0.22 12.34 4.07
CA PRO A 67 -0.14 13.73 3.77
C PRO A 67 -0.98 13.86 2.48
N MET A 68 -0.77 12.99 1.49
CA MET A 68 -1.54 13.00 0.24
C MET A 68 -2.98 12.54 0.46
N LEU A 69 -3.18 11.50 1.28
CA LEU A 69 -4.51 11.05 1.71
C LEU A 69 -5.25 12.17 2.46
N LYS A 70 -4.56 12.85 3.39
CA LYS A 70 -5.11 14.00 4.12
C LYS A 70 -5.49 15.16 3.20
N ALA A 71 -4.70 15.44 2.16
CA ALA A 71 -5.00 16.46 1.16
C ALA A 71 -6.25 16.13 0.33
N LYS A 72 -6.55 14.83 0.16
CA LYS A 72 -7.81 14.34 -0.45
C LYS A 72 -9.00 14.30 0.52
N GLY A 73 -8.85 14.79 1.74
CA GLY A 73 -9.91 14.81 2.75
C GLY A 73 -10.05 13.50 3.54
N LEU A 74 -9.20 12.50 3.29
CA LEU A 74 -9.18 11.24 4.03
C LEU A 74 -8.34 11.42 5.29
N ARG A 75 -8.98 11.70 6.43
CA ARG A 75 -8.31 12.12 7.67
C ARG A 75 -8.41 11.10 8.79
N SER A 76 -9.31 10.13 8.65
CA SER A 76 -9.47 9.01 9.58
C SER A 76 -9.16 7.68 8.91
N PHE A 77 -8.87 6.67 9.72
CA PHE A 77 -8.75 5.30 9.25
C PHE A 77 -10.03 4.80 8.54
N GLY A 78 -11.19 5.19 9.07
CA GLY A 78 -12.49 4.87 8.47
C GLY A 78 -12.67 5.47 7.08
N ASP A 79 -12.22 6.72 6.87
CA ASP A 79 -12.30 7.39 5.56
C ASP A 79 -11.49 6.62 4.51
N VAL A 80 -10.25 6.24 4.88
CA VAL A 80 -9.36 5.49 4.01
C VAL A 80 -9.95 4.12 3.67
N LEU A 81 -10.46 3.39 4.67
CA LEU A 81 -11.08 2.08 4.42
C LEU A 81 -12.32 2.19 3.52
N ALA A 82 -13.16 3.21 3.71
CA ALA A 82 -14.33 3.45 2.88
C ALA A 82 -13.93 3.74 1.42
N GLU A 83 -12.88 4.52 1.21
CA GLU A 83 -12.39 4.85 -0.13
C GLU A 83 -11.75 3.63 -0.80
N VAL A 84 -10.87 2.91 -0.11
CA VAL A 84 -10.22 1.70 -0.62
C VAL A 84 -11.25 0.65 -1.06
N ARG A 85 -12.37 0.49 -0.35
CA ARG A 85 -13.46 -0.42 -0.74
C ARG A 85 -14.07 -0.07 -2.10
N LYS A 86 -14.13 1.21 -2.49
CA LYS A 86 -14.59 1.63 -3.83
C LYS A 86 -13.62 1.17 -4.92
N HIS A 87 -12.32 1.11 -4.59
CA HIS A 87 -11.26 0.62 -5.47
C HIS A 87 -11.09 -0.91 -5.42
N GLY A 88 -11.90 -1.64 -4.65
CA GLY A 88 -11.78 -3.09 -4.46
C GLY A 88 -11.92 -3.94 -5.73
N ARG A 89 -12.38 -3.39 -6.86
CA ARG A 89 -12.27 -4.07 -8.17
C ARG A 89 -10.81 -4.25 -8.61
N LEU A 90 -9.95 -3.27 -8.32
CA LEU A 90 -8.51 -3.35 -8.61
C LEU A 90 -7.85 -4.55 -7.92
N LEU A 91 -8.31 -4.92 -6.72
CA LEU A 91 -7.84 -6.12 -6.00
C LEU A 91 -8.16 -7.42 -6.74
N LYS A 92 -9.23 -7.46 -7.52
CA LYS A 92 -9.56 -8.64 -8.34
C LYS A 92 -8.69 -8.70 -9.59
N ASP A 93 -8.39 -7.55 -10.17
CA ASP A 93 -7.64 -7.44 -11.42
C ASP A 93 -6.12 -7.63 -11.23
N LEU A 94 -5.58 -7.27 -10.06
CA LEU A 94 -4.16 -7.49 -9.70
C LEU A 94 -3.84 -8.94 -9.27
N ASN A 95 -4.86 -9.72 -8.93
CA ASN A 95 -4.73 -11.14 -8.52
C ASN A 95 -5.16 -12.11 -9.65
N GLY A 96 -5.32 -11.59 -10.88
CA GLY A 96 -5.65 -12.36 -12.07
C GLY A 96 -4.42 -12.89 -12.80
#